data_AF-Q8Q0V2-F1
#
_entry.id   AF-Q8Q0V2-F1
#
_cell.length_a   1.000
_cell.length_b   1.000
_cell.length_c   1.000
_cell.angle_alpha   90.00
_cell.angle_beta   90.00
_cell.angle_gamma   90.00
#
_symmetry.space_group_name_H-M   'P 1'
#
loop_
_entity.id
_entity.type
_entity.pdbx_description
1 polymer ?
#
loop_
_entity_poly.entity_id
_entity_poly.type
_entity_poly.pdbx_seq_one_letter_code
_entity_poly.pdbx_strand_id
1 'polypeptide(L)'
;MDEEQKDRILIVLTILVAILVFGISHYLSLDDEYVFGASVSDESVFEVNLTTGIKYKFLIDGGLIGGPVSIDVTISKGSYVPFDESFRTDPMDTFTVYYPYEPMFTVKENGTYQVHVNPSSGSCKIAIFDTNS
;
A
#
# COMPACT_ATOMS: atom_id res chain seq x y z
N MET A 1 5.76 -6.24 42.37
CA MET A 1 5.62 -7.08 41.18
C MET A 1 6.93 -7.80 41.01
N ASP A 2 6.91 -9.11 41.19
CA ASP A 2 8.11 -9.94 41.06
C ASP A 2 8.52 -10.09 39.59
N GLU A 3 9.75 -10.54 39.35
CA GLU A 3 10.30 -10.68 37.99
C GLU A 3 9.56 -11.76 37.17
N GLU A 4 8.98 -12.76 37.84
CA GLU A 4 8.19 -13.82 37.20
C GLU A 4 6.87 -13.27 36.64
N GLN A 5 6.21 -12.38 37.38
CA GLN A 5 5.00 -11.67 36.94
C GLN A 5 5.28 -10.74 35.77
N LYS A 6 6.43 -10.05 35.75
CA LYS A 6 6.82 -9.20 34.61
C LYS A 6 7.05 -10.00 33.35
N ASP A 7 7.76 -11.12 33.45
CA ASP A 7 8.07 -11.97 32.31
C ASP A 7 6.79 -12.59 31.70
N ARG A 8 5.87 -13.03 32.57
CA ARG A 8 4.53 -13.49 32.14
C ARG A 8 3.72 -12.41 31.43
N ILE A 9 3.73 -11.17 31.93
CA ILE A 9 3.06 -10.04 31.28
C ILE A 9 3.70 -9.74 29.92
N LEU A 10 5.02 -9.75 29.83
CA LEU A 10 5.75 -9.50 28.58
C LEU A 10 5.46 -10.56 27.53
N ILE A 11 5.41 -11.84 27.92
CA ILE A 11 5.05 -12.95 27.02
C ILE A 11 3.62 -12.78 26.51
N VAL A 12 2.67 -12.47 27.38
CA VAL A 12 1.27 -12.25 27.00
C VAL A 12 1.14 -11.05 26.04
N LEU A 13 1.84 -9.95 26.31
CA LEU A 13 1.87 -8.78 25.42
C LEU A 13 2.49 -9.13 24.05
N THR A 14 3.58 -9.89 24.04
CA THR A 14 4.27 -10.29 22.80
C THR A 14 3.36 -11.18 21.95
N ILE A 15 2.65 -12.12 22.57
CA ILE A 15 1.67 -12.98 21.88
C ILE A 15 0.50 -12.14 21.34
N LEU A 16 -0.03 -11.20 22.13
CA LEU A 16 -1.11 -10.30 21.68
C LEU A 16 -0.67 -9.43 20.50
N VAL A 17 0.53 -8.86 20.54
CA VAL A 17 1.09 -8.08 19.43
C VAL A 17 1.31 -8.95 18.21
N ALA A 18 1.82 -10.17 18.36
CA ALA A 18 2.00 -11.10 17.25
C ALA A 18 0.66 -11.49 16.60
N ILE A 19 -0.38 -11.76 17.40
CA ILE A 19 -1.74 -12.03 16.90
C ILE A 19 -2.31 -10.79 16.20
N LEU A 20 -2.06 -9.60 16.72
CA LEU A 20 -2.54 -8.36 16.10
C LEU A 20 -1.83 -8.10 14.76
N VAL A 21 -0.51 -8.24 14.70
CA VAL A 21 0.28 -8.07 13.47
C VAL A 21 -0.09 -9.13 12.43
N PHE A 22 -0.20 -10.40 12.84
CA PHE A 22 -0.58 -11.49 11.95
C PHE A 22 -2.04 -11.37 11.50
N GLY A 23 -2.94 -10.98 12.41
CA GLY A 23 -4.35 -10.75 12.14
C GLY A 23 -4.59 -9.56 11.21
N ILE A 24 -3.86 -8.45 11.34
CA ILE A 24 -3.89 -7.32 10.41
C ILE A 24 -3.35 -7.76 9.04
N SER A 25 -2.23 -8.49 9.02
CA SER A 25 -1.65 -9.02 7.77
C SER A 25 -2.61 -9.98 7.06
N HIS A 26 -3.33 -10.81 7.82
CA HIS A 26 -4.30 -11.76 7.30
C HIS A 26 -5.64 -11.11 6.92
N TYR A 27 -6.09 -10.10 7.66
CA TYR A 27 -7.28 -9.32 7.32
C TYR A 27 -7.05 -8.49 6.04
N LEU A 28 -5.83 -8.00 5.82
CA LEU A 28 -5.42 -7.43 4.53
C LEU A 28 -5.23 -8.49 3.42
N SER A 29 -5.22 -9.78 3.76
CA SER A 29 -5.03 -10.89 2.82
C SER A 29 -6.31 -11.71 2.56
N LEU A 30 -7.45 -11.33 3.13
CA LEU A 30 -8.71 -12.08 3.03
C LEU A 30 -9.80 -11.22 2.36
N ASP A 31 -9.54 -10.90 1.10
CA ASP A 31 -10.52 -10.88 0.01
C ASP A 31 -9.69 -11.01 -1.29
N ASP A 32 -10.11 -11.88 -2.21
CA ASP A 32 -9.36 -12.43 -3.35
C ASP A 32 -8.97 -11.44 -4.49
N GLU A 33 -8.75 -10.16 -4.17
CA GLU A 33 -8.59 -9.07 -5.16
C GLU A 33 -7.30 -8.22 -4.96
N TYR A 34 -6.62 -8.39 -3.83
CA TYR A 34 -5.52 -7.51 -3.38
C TYR A 34 -4.13 -8.09 -3.66
N VAL A 35 -3.38 -7.44 -4.56
CA VAL A 35 -2.01 -7.85 -4.92
C VAL A 35 -0.98 -7.25 -3.96
N PHE A 36 -1.21 -6.02 -3.50
CA PHE A 36 -0.28 -5.29 -2.63
C PHE A 36 -0.96 -4.13 -1.92
N GLY A 37 -0.50 -3.82 -0.71
CA GLY A 37 -0.90 -2.65 0.05
C GLY A 37 0.11 -2.15 1.06
N ALA A 38 0.15 -0.84 1.23
CA ALA A 38 1.00 -0.21 2.23
C ALA A 38 0.39 1.10 2.75
N SER A 39 0.80 1.49 3.97
CA SER A 39 0.64 2.86 4.46
C SER A 39 1.94 3.61 4.24
N VAL A 40 1.85 4.83 3.72
CA VAL A 40 3.02 5.65 3.34
C VAL A 40 2.87 7.04 3.96
N SER A 41 3.92 7.53 4.62
CA SER A 41 4.01 8.90 5.18
C SER A 41 5.16 9.71 4.61
N ASP A 42 6.17 9.02 4.08
CA ASP A 42 7.41 9.57 3.55
C ASP A 42 7.80 8.77 2.29
N GLU A 43 8.75 9.28 1.52
CA GLU A 43 9.28 8.60 0.34
C GLU A 43 9.67 7.15 0.67
N SER A 44 9.09 6.20 -0.04
CA SER A 44 9.17 4.77 0.27
C SER A 44 9.30 3.92 -0.98
N VAL A 45 9.98 2.78 -0.87
CA VAL A 45 10.12 1.79 -1.94
C VAL A 45 9.71 0.42 -1.44
N PHE A 46 8.87 -0.27 -2.21
CA PHE A 46 8.35 -1.61 -1.91
C PHE A 46 8.62 -2.58 -3.07
N GLU A 47 8.58 -3.88 -2.78
CA GLU A 47 8.65 -4.91 -3.81
C GLU A 47 7.29 -5.61 -3.96
N VAL A 48 6.85 -5.79 -5.21
CA VAL A 48 5.60 -6.48 -5.55
C VAL A 48 5.82 -7.46 -6.69
N ASN A 49 5.20 -8.64 -6.63
CA ASN A 49 5.25 -9.61 -7.71
C ASN A 49 4.06 -9.40 -8.66
N LEU A 50 4.35 -9.14 -9.94
CA LEU A 50 3.35 -8.91 -10.98
C LEU A 50 3.49 -9.96 -12.09
N THR A 51 2.37 -10.24 -12.75
CA THR A 51 2.23 -11.28 -13.77
C THR A 51 1.68 -10.68 -15.07
N THR A 52 2.23 -11.10 -16.20
CA THR A 52 1.77 -10.70 -17.54
C THR A 52 0.36 -11.20 -17.83
N GLY A 53 -0.36 -10.46 -18.68
CA GLY A 53 -1.73 -10.81 -19.05
C GLY A 53 -2.78 -10.39 -18.02
N ILE A 54 -2.34 -9.88 -16.87
CA ILE A 54 -3.20 -9.28 -15.85
C ILE A 54 -3.26 -7.76 -16.05
N LYS A 55 -4.46 -7.20 -15.88
CA LYS A 55 -4.69 -5.77 -15.82
C LYS A 55 -4.78 -5.37 -14.36
N TYR A 56 -3.89 -4.47 -13.94
CA TYR A 56 -3.80 -4.00 -12.58
C TYR A 56 -4.44 -2.62 -12.43
N LYS A 57 -4.97 -2.34 -11.24
CA LYS A 57 -5.45 -1.03 -10.80
C LYS A 57 -4.61 -0.55 -9.63
N PHE A 58 -4.14 0.69 -9.67
CA PHE A 58 -3.52 1.35 -8.51
C PHE A 58 -4.58 2.20 -7.79
N LEU A 59 -4.59 2.22 -6.46
CA LEU A 59 -5.53 3.04 -5.70
C LEU A 59 -4.83 3.72 -4.52
N ILE A 60 -5.34 4.90 -4.18
CA ILE A 60 -4.89 5.69 -3.05
C ILE A 60 -6.11 5.98 -2.18
N ASP A 61 -5.97 5.74 -0.89
CA ASP A 61 -6.94 6.11 0.13
C ASP A 61 -6.28 7.10 1.09
N GLY A 62 -6.74 8.35 1.05
CA GLY A 62 -6.32 9.42 1.95
C GLY A 62 -6.86 9.29 3.38
N GLY A 63 -7.77 8.35 3.64
CA GLY A 63 -8.42 8.17 4.91
C GLY A 63 -9.40 9.30 5.29
N LEU A 64 -9.90 9.25 6.53
CA LEU A 64 -10.97 10.14 7.02
C LEU A 64 -10.55 11.61 7.19
N ILE A 65 -9.25 11.88 7.33
CA ILE A 65 -8.72 13.22 7.61
C ILE A 65 -8.09 13.89 6.36
N GLY A 66 -8.22 13.25 5.20
CA GLY A 66 -7.51 13.65 3.98
C GLY A 66 -6.07 13.17 3.96
N GLY A 67 -5.53 12.95 2.76
CA GLY A 67 -4.14 12.53 2.58
C GLY A 67 -3.27 13.61 1.93
N PRO A 68 -2.08 13.24 1.41
CA PRO A 68 -1.19 14.16 0.72
C PRO A 68 -1.84 14.93 -0.43
N VAL A 69 -1.44 16.20 -0.61
CA VAL A 69 -1.94 17.04 -1.72
C VAL A 69 -1.56 16.44 -3.07
N SER A 70 -0.34 15.95 -3.16
CA SER A 70 0.14 15.16 -4.29
C SER A 70 0.97 13.98 -3.85
N ILE A 71 1.02 12.96 -4.71
CA ILE A 71 1.82 11.75 -4.53
C ILE A 71 2.29 11.26 -5.90
N ASP A 72 3.61 11.11 -6.03
CA ASP A 72 4.22 10.55 -7.24
C ASP A 72 4.44 9.06 -7.04
N VAL A 73 4.10 8.26 -8.05
CA VAL A 73 4.18 6.80 -8.00
C VAL A 73 4.83 6.29 -9.27
N THR A 74 5.89 5.51 -9.11
CA THR A 74 6.55 4.81 -10.20
C THR A 74 6.62 3.31 -9.88
N ILE A 75 6.16 2.47 -10.81
CA ILE A 75 6.35 1.02 -10.74
C ILE A 75 7.37 0.64 -11.80
N SER A 76 8.45 -0.02 -11.43
CA SER A 76 9.56 -0.32 -12.34
C SER A 76 10.20 -1.68 -12.10
N LYS A 77 10.85 -2.22 -13.12
CA LYS A 77 11.71 -3.40 -13.04
C LYS A 77 12.94 -3.18 -13.91
N GLY A 78 14.08 -2.92 -13.27
CA GLY A 78 15.27 -2.45 -13.99
C GLY A 78 14.98 -1.15 -14.73
N SER A 79 15.22 -1.12 -16.05
CA SER A 79 14.93 0.05 -16.90
C SER A 79 13.50 0.09 -17.45
N TYR A 80 12.66 -0.93 -17.17
CA TYR A 80 11.28 -0.98 -17.66
C TYR A 80 10.34 -0.33 -16.64
N VAL A 81 9.54 0.64 -17.08
CA VAL A 81 8.59 1.39 -16.24
C VAL A 81 7.17 1.20 -16.80
N PRO A 82 6.41 0.20 -16.30
CA PRO A 82 5.01 0.00 -16.70
C PRO A 82 4.04 1.07 -16.18
N PHE A 83 4.42 1.83 -15.16
CA PHE A 83 3.54 2.79 -14.51
C PHE A 83 4.35 3.95 -13.93
N ASP A 84 3.96 5.18 -14.26
CA ASP A 84 4.57 6.41 -13.76
C ASP A 84 3.51 7.50 -13.77
N GLU A 85 2.94 7.80 -12.60
CA GLU A 85 1.80 8.69 -12.46
C GLU A 85 1.97 9.61 -11.26
N SER A 86 1.49 10.85 -11.41
CA SER A 86 1.43 11.84 -10.33
C SER A 86 -0.03 12.08 -9.98
N PHE A 87 -0.40 11.73 -8.76
CA PHE A 87 -1.76 11.92 -8.28
C PHE A 87 -1.90 13.22 -7.51
N ARG A 88 -3.05 13.87 -7.67
CA ARG A 88 -3.37 15.11 -6.96
C ARG A 88 -4.76 15.02 -6.36
N THR A 89 -4.92 15.54 -5.16
CA THR A 89 -6.22 15.69 -4.54
C THR A 89 -6.95 16.92 -5.07
N ASP A 90 -8.28 16.85 -5.11
CA ASP A 90 -9.10 18.05 -5.32
C ASP A 90 -9.27 18.79 -3.98
N PRO A 91 -8.82 20.06 -3.87
CA PRO A 91 -9.02 20.87 -2.68
C PRO A 91 -10.50 21.09 -2.34
N MET A 92 -11.41 20.93 -3.31
CA MET A 92 -12.86 21.05 -3.13
C MET A 92 -13.49 19.77 -2.57
N ASP A 93 -12.78 18.64 -2.59
CA ASP A 93 -13.29 17.32 -2.18
C ASP A 93 -12.53 16.76 -0.98
N THR A 94 -12.35 17.59 0.06
CA THR A 94 -11.83 17.21 1.39
C THR A 94 -10.44 16.55 1.41
N PHE A 95 -9.68 16.59 0.31
CA PHE A 95 -8.40 15.89 0.13
C PHE A 95 -8.49 14.36 0.23
N THR A 96 -9.67 13.78 -0.03
CA THR A 96 -9.90 12.33 0.06
C THR A 96 -9.92 11.65 -1.31
N VAL A 97 -10.23 12.39 -2.37
CA VAL A 97 -10.27 11.90 -3.75
C VAL A 97 -9.03 12.33 -4.52
N TYR A 98 -8.36 11.36 -5.16
CA TYR A 98 -7.16 11.56 -5.98
C TYR A 98 -7.48 11.40 -7.46
N TYR A 99 -6.85 12.23 -8.29
CA TYR A 99 -6.87 12.10 -9.75
C TYR A 99 -5.48 11.69 -10.27
N PRO A 100 -5.39 10.79 -11.28
CA PRO A 100 -6.50 10.02 -11.85
C PRO A 100 -7.12 9.06 -10.83
N TYR A 101 -8.45 8.95 -10.84
CA TYR A 101 -9.19 8.18 -9.83
C TYR A 101 -9.03 6.66 -10.00
N GLU A 102 -8.87 6.19 -11.24
CA GLU A 102 -8.71 4.76 -11.57
C GLU A 102 -7.55 4.53 -12.53
N PRO A 103 -6.32 4.68 -12.05
CA PRO A 103 -5.12 4.41 -12.83
C PRO A 103 -4.99 2.89 -13.09
N MET A 104 -4.88 2.50 -14.36
CA MET A 104 -4.80 1.10 -14.77
C MET A 104 -3.50 0.83 -15.53
N PHE A 105 -2.89 -0.33 -15.32
CA PHE A 105 -1.63 -0.70 -15.99
C PHE A 105 -1.49 -2.20 -16.23
N THR A 106 -0.53 -2.59 -17.06
CA THR A 106 -0.16 -3.98 -17.34
C THR A 106 1.36 -4.14 -17.36
N VAL A 107 1.84 -5.36 -17.18
CA VAL A 107 3.27 -5.68 -17.23
C VAL A 107 3.62 -6.58 -18.42
N LYS A 108 4.83 -6.43 -18.97
CA LYS A 108 5.32 -7.19 -20.13
C LYS A 108 6.03 -8.49 -19.75
N GLU A 109 6.47 -8.62 -18.51
CA GLU A 109 7.10 -9.83 -17.99
C GLU A 109 6.73 -10.08 -16.52
N ASN A 110 6.71 -11.36 -16.14
CA ASN A 110 6.49 -11.77 -14.75
C ASN A 110 7.68 -11.38 -13.88
N GLY A 111 7.41 -11.16 -12.59
CA GLY A 111 8.44 -11.10 -11.56
C GLY A 111 8.27 -9.93 -10.62
N THR A 112 9.36 -9.61 -9.91
CA THR A 112 9.37 -8.58 -8.88
C THR A 112 9.60 -7.20 -9.48
N TYR A 113 8.71 -6.27 -9.17
CA TYR A 113 8.76 -4.86 -9.52
C TYR A 113 8.95 -4.03 -8.24
N GLN A 114 9.65 -2.91 -8.37
CA GLN A 114 9.76 -1.91 -7.33
C GLN A 114 8.63 -0.89 -7.49
N VAL A 115 7.92 -0.62 -6.39
CA VAL A 115 6.92 0.46 -6.28
C VAL A 115 7.57 1.58 -5.47
N HIS A 116 7.93 2.65 -6.14
CA HIS A 116 8.43 3.88 -5.54
C HIS A 116 7.29 4.86 -5.37
N VAL A 117 7.12 5.37 -4.15
CA VAL A 117 6.04 6.27 -3.79
C VAL A 117 6.60 7.46 -3.04
N ASN A 118 6.27 8.68 -3.50
CA ASN A 118 6.76 9.92 -2.94
C ASN A 118 5.58 10.89 -2.66
N PRO A 119 5.03 10.90 -1.42
CA PRO A 119 4.00 11.84 -1.03
C PRO A 119 4.58 13.22 -0.68
N SER A 120 3.89 14.29 -1.08
CA SER A 120 4.29 15.69 -0.79
C SER A 120 4.31 16.04 0.71
N SER A 121 3.27 15.64 1.46
CA SER A 121 3.18 15.75 2.92
C SER A 121 1.91 15.07 3.44
N GLY A 122 1.98 14.32 4.54
CA GLY A 122 0.83 13.60 5.10
C GLY A 122 0.92 12.11 4.84
N SER A 123 -0.10 11.35 5.26
CA SER A 123 -0.11 9.89 5.13
C SER A 123 -1.29 9.41 4.29
N CYS A 124 -1.07 8.37 3.49
CA CYS A 124 -2.13 7.67 2.77
C CYS A 124 -1.88 6.17 2.76
N LYS A 125 -2.91 5.42 2.37
CA LYS A 125 -2.78 4.01 2.00
C LYS A 125 -2.73 3.90 0.49
N ILE A 126 -1.90 2.99 0.00
CA ILE A 126 -1.80 2.64 -1.42
C ILE A 126 -2.16 1.18 -1.60
N ALA A 127 -2.62 0.83 -2.80
CA ALA A 127 -3.06 -0.50 -3.13
C ALA A 127 -2.87 -0.84 -4.61
N ILE A 128 -2.62 -2.12 -4.91
CA ILE A 128 -2.63 -2.68 -6.27
C ILE A 128 -3.61 -3.86 -6.29
N PHE A 129 -4.51 -3.86 -7.27
CA PHE A 129 -5.54 -4.88 -7.47
C PHE A 129 -5.42 -5.55 -8.83
N ASP A 130 -5.74 -6.84 -8.92
CA ASP A 130 -6.03 -7.51 -10.18
C ASP A 130 -7.49 -7.25 -10.55
N THR A 131 -7.76 -6.73 -11.76
CA THR A 131 -9.13 -6.41 -12.18
C THR A 131 -9.86 -7.54 -12.90
N ASN A 132 -9.27 -8.73 -12.96
CA ASN A 132 -9.88 -9.93 -13.52
C ASN A 132 -10.40 -10.91 -12.46
N SER A 133 -10.18 -10.61 -11.16
CA SER A 133 -10.68 -11.39 -10.02
C SER A 133 -12.18 -11.21 -9.78
#